data_AF-A0A0P9UZB0-F1
#
_entry.id   AF-A0A0P9UZB0-F1
#
_cell.length_a   1.000
_cell.length_b   1.000
_cell.length_c   1.000
_cell.angle_alpha   90.00
_cell.angle_beta   90.00
_cell.angle_gamma   90.00
#
_symmetry.space_group_name_H-M   'P 1'
#
loop_
_entity.id
_entity.type
_entity.pdbx_description
1 polymer ?
#
loop_
_entity_poly.entity_id
_entity_poly.type
_entity_poly.pdbx_seq_one_letter_code
_entity_poly.pdbx_strand_id
1 'polypeptide(L)' 'ARSFLKGADPWLIAKALTSGATVVTHEVRNLDAKRKFIIPNLCEQLNVPYMNTFELLHHLNARFVLP' A
#
# COMPACT_ATOMS: atom_id res chain seq x y z
N ALA A 1 9.36 -18.80 -1.86
CA ALA A 1 9.94 -17.78 -0.94
C ALA A 1 10.91 -16.81 -1.64
N ARG A 2 11.97 -17.27 -2.32
CA ARG A 2 13.07 -16.39 -2.80
C ARG A 2 12.67 -15.27 -3.79
N SER A 3 11.58 -15.44 -4.55
CA SER A 3 11.08 -14.38 -5.46
C SER A 3 10.26 -13.30 -4.76
N PHE A 4 9.73 -13.58 -3.56
CA PHE A 4 8.95 -12.61 -2.77
C PHE A 4 9.86 -11.46 -2.33
N LEU A 5 11.00 -11.78 -1.70
CA LEU A 5 11.94 -10.80 -1.17
C LEU A 5 12.75 -10.02 -2.23
N LYS A 6 12.56 -10.30 -3.53
CA LYS A 6 13.25 -9.60 -4.62
C LYS A 6 12.57 -8.29 -5.01
N GLY A 7 11.27 -8.15 -4.76
CA GLY A 7 10.52 -6.94 -5.07
C GLY A 7 10.57 -5.93 -3.92
N ALA A 8 10.33 -4.65 -4.21
CA ALA A 8 10.26 -3.60 -3.19
C ALA A 8 8.99 -3.70 -2.33
N ASP A 9 7.87 -4.17 -2.89
CA ASP A 9 6.56 -4.12 -2.24
C ASP A 9 6.51 -4.87 -0.90
N PRO A 10 7.07 -6.09 -0.77
CA PRO A 10 7.09 -6.77 0.53
C PRO A 10 7.88 -6.03 1.60
N TRP A 11 8.97 -5.35 1.22
CA TRP A 11 9.76 -4.54 2.16
C TRP A 11 9.01 -3.27 2.57
N LEU A 12 8.29 -2.64 1.64
CA LEU A 12 7.42 -1.49 1.92
C LEU A 12 6.32 -1.86 2.93
N ILE A 13 5.65 -3.00 2.72
CA ILE A 13 4.59 -3.49 3.61
C ILE A 13 5.15 -3.88 4.97
N ALA A 14 6.29 -4.59 5.01
CA ALA A 14 6.96 -4.94 6.27
C ALA A 14 7.38 -3.70 7.06
N LYS A 15 7.85 -2.65 6.38
CA LYS A 15 8.16 -1.37 7.01
C LYS A 15 6.92 -0.72 7.61
N ALA A 16 5.81 -0.70 6.88
CA ALA A 16 4.55 -0.15 7.38
C ALA A 16 4.04 -0.93 8.62
N LEU A 17 4.04 -2.26 8.55
CA LEU A 17 3.67 -3.14 9.65
C LEU A 17 4.50 -2.88 10.92
N THR A 18 5.82 -2.78 10.78
CA THR A 18 6.73 -2.58 11.93
C THR A 18 6.74 -1.16 12.47
N SER A 19 6.25 -0.17 11.72
CA SER A 19 6.17 1.23 12.15
C SER A 19 4.76 1.68 12.53
N GLY A 20 3.73 0.83 12.35
CA GLY A 20 2.33 1.23 12.51
C GLY A 20 1.87 2.26 11.49
N ALA A 21 2.51 2.31 10.31
CA ALA A 21 2.18 3.26 9.25
C ALA A 21 1.13 2.70 8.28
N THR A 22 0.52 3.60 7.51
CA THR A 22 -0.42 3.27 6.43
C THR A 22 0.31 3.22 5.09
N VAL A 23 0.11 2.16 4.31
CA VAL A 23 0.64 2.07 2.94
C VAL A 23 -0.25 2.86 1.99
N VAL A 24 0.34 3.72 1.16
CA VAL A 24 -0.41 4.47 0.13
C VAL A 24 -0.04 3.95 -1.25
N THR A 25 -1.04 3.54 -2.04
CA THR A 25 -0.81 2.92 -3.35
C THR A 25 -1.94 3.22 -4.34
N HIS A 26 -1.61 3.28 -5.63
CA HIS A 26 -2.58 3.34 -6.74
C HIS A 26 -3.00 1.95 -7.25
N GLU A 27 -2.46 0.87 -6.68
CA GLU A 27 -2.88 -0.48 -7.06
C GLU A 27 -4.31 -0.75 -6.60
N VAL A 28 -5.08 -1.38 -7.48
CA VAL A 28 -6.44 -1.82 -7.18
C VAL A 28 -6.41 -3.27 -6.71
N ARG A 29 -7.16 -3.57 -5.65
CA ARG A 29 -7.37 -4.93 -5.16
C ARG A 29 -7.85 -5.83 -6.31
N ASN A 30 -7.19 -6.96 -6.49
CA ASN A 30 -7.62 -7.97 -7.44
C ASN A 30 -7.24 -9.34 -6.89
N LEU A 31 -8.22 -10.08 -6.37
CA LEU A 31 -8.01 -11.40 -5.77
C LEU A 31 -7.71 -12.48 -6.82
N ASP A 32 -8.07 -12.24 -8.08
CA ASP A 32 -7.82 -13.16 -9.19
C ASP A 32 -6.41 -13.00 -9.79
N ALA A 33 -5.59 -12.10 -9.24
CA ALA A 33 -4.23 -11.87 -9.71
C ALA A 33 -3.30 -13.05 -9.40
N LYS A 34 -3.06 -13.91 -10.40
CA LYS A 34 -2.29 -15.15 -10.25
C LYS A 34 -0.76 -14.99 -10.20
N ARG A 35 -0.22 -13.82 -10.57
CA ARG A 35 1.23 -13.66 -10.84
C ARG A 35 1.88 -12.40 -10.27
N LYS A 36 1.11 -11.42 -9.82
CA LYS A 36 1.64 -10.16 -9.29
C LYS A 36 1.22 -10.03 -7.83
N PHE A 37 2.17 -9.70 -6.96
CA PHE A 37 1.85 -9.27 -5.61
C PHE A 37 1.12 -7.94 -5.72
N ILE A 38 -0.13 -7.91 -5.26
CA ILE A 38 -0.94 -6.70 -5.22
C ILE A 38 -0.93 -6.21 -3.80
N ILE A 39 -0.45 -4.98 -3.61
CA ILE A 39 -0.25 -4.38 -2.28
C ILE A 39 -1.54 -4.46 -1.44
N PRO A 40 -2.71 -4.03 -1.94
CA PRO A 40 -3.98 -4.15 -1.19
C PRO A 40 -4.28 -5.56 -0.67
N ASN A 41 -4.02 -6.61 -1.46
CA ASN A 41 -4.34 -7.99 -1.06
C ASN A 41 -3.48 -8.41 0.14
N LEU A 42 -2.18 -8.09 0.10
CA LEU A 42 -1.26 -8.47 1.17
C LEU A 42 -1.45 -7.59 2.42
N CYS A 43 -1.71 -6.29 2.24
CA CYS A 43 -2.01 -5.40 3.36
C CYS A 43 -3.25 -5.89 4.12
N GLU A 44 -4.32 -6.30 3.43
CA GLU A 44 -5.50 -6.86 4.09
C GLU A 44 -5.19 -8.17 4.82
N GLN A 45 -4.48 -9.11 4.20
CA GLN A 45 -4.10 -10.37 4.84
C GLN A 45 -3.24 -10.18 6.10
N LEU A 46 -2.43 -9.13 6.14
CA LEU A 46 -1.55 -8.80 7.26
C LEU A 46 -2.13 -7.77 8.23
N ASN A 47 -3.38 -7.32 8.02
CA ASN A 47 -4.01 -6.22 8.76
C ASN A 47 -3.16 -4.93 8.81
N VAL A 48 -2.45 -4.63 7.72
CA VAL A 48 -1.72 -3.37 7.54
C VAL A 48 -2.68 -2.34 6.95
N PRO A 49 -2.86 -1.16 7.57
CA PRO A 49 -3.68 -0.10 6.99
C PRO A 49 -3.14 0.29 5.61
N TYR A 50 -4.04 0.46 4.65
CA TYR A 50 -3.68 0.98 3.34
C TYR A 50 -4.79 1.89 2.81
N MET A 51 -4.42 2.81 1.92
CA MET A 51 -5.36 3.71 1.25
C MET A 51 -4.82 4.12 -0.11
N ASN A 52 -5.67 4.71 -0.95
CA ASN A 52 -5.24 5.32 -2.19
C ASN A 52 -4.79 6.78 -1.99
N THR A 53 -4.14 7.35 -3.01
CA THR A 53 -3.60 8.72 -2.92
C THR A 53 -4.68 9.79 -2.74
N PHE A 54 -5.88 9.60 -3.28
CA PHE A 54 -6.98 10.55 -3.08
C PHE A 54 -7.50 10.52 -1.65
N GLU A 55 -7.61 9.33 -1.05
CA GLU A 55 -7.94 9.17 0.37
C GLU A 55 -6.89 9.85 1.26
N LEU A 56 -5.60 9.70 0.96
CA LEU A 56 -4.52 10.40 1.67
C LEU A 56 -4.71 11.93 1.59
N LEU A 57 -4.92 12.47 0.39
CA LEU A 57 -5.10 13.91 0.20
C LEU A 57 -6.31 14.43 0.99
N HIS A 58 -7.41 13.67 1.01
CA HIS A 58 -8.58 14.00 1.79
C HIS A 58 -8.31 13.95 3.31
N HIS A 59 -7.67 12.88 3.80
CA HIS A 59 -7.29 12.73 5.22
C HIS A 59 -6.37 13.86 5.71
N LEU A 60 -5.43 14.28 4.87
CA LEU A 60 -4.51 15.38 5.19
C LEU A 60 -5.14 16.75 5.02
N ASN A 61 -6.38 16.85 4.55
CA ASN A 61 -7.01 18.11 4.15
C ASN A 61 -6.11 18.93 3.22
N ALA A 62 -5.43 18.23 2.29
CA ALA A 62 -4.46 18.84 1.40
C ALA A 62 -5.15 19.91 0.54
N ARG A 63 -4.56 21.11 0.49
CA ARG A 63 -5.06 22.22 -0.32
C ARG A 63 -4.05 22.58 -1.40
N PHE A 64 -4.56 22.74 -2.61
CA PHE A 64 -3.78 23.36 -3.67
C PHE A 64 -3.80 24.88 -3.47
N VAL A 65 -2.63 25.47 -3.26
CA VAL A 65 -2.46 26.91 -3.08
C VAL A 65 -1.66 27.42 -4.27
N LEU A 66 -2.24 28.36 -5.01
CA LEU A 66 -1.53 29.10 -6.05
C LEU A 66 -0.93 30.38 -5.43
N PRO A 67 0.22 30.86 -5.92
CA PRO A 67 0.78 32.16 -5.56
C PRO A 67 -0.19 33.31 -5.86
#